data_AF-A0A496MUZ8-F1
#
_entry.id   AF-A0A496MUZ8-F1
#
_cell.length_a   1.000
_cell.length_b   1.000
_cell.length_c   1.000
_cell.angle_alpha   90.00
_cell.angle_beta   90.00
_cell.angle_gamma   90.00
#
_symmetry.space_group_name_H-M   'P 1'
#
loop_
_entity.id
_entity.type
_entity.pdbx_description
1 polymer ?
#
loop_
_entity_poly.entity_id
_entity_poly.type
_entity_poly.pdbx_seq_one_letter_code
_entity_poly.pdbx_strand_id
1 'polypeptide(L)'
;MIDLRMKAKSDLLLMQLDLRDGTWDSSATFFSFKRRWNHLQYWKRVGGYTVAVDCMGYVGPCRITVDLFDGQGEGMLAHLETPQHGFEVDNILCGGREWLEKEFSKHVWEFVNAT
;
A
#
# COMPACT_ATOMS: atom_id res chain seq x y z
N MET A 1 -25.96 6.13 15.57
CA MET A 1 -25.22 5.00 14.96
C MET A 1 -24.07 5.63 14.20
N ILE A 2 -22.81 5.31 14.54
CA ILE A 2 -21.64 5.86 13.83
C ILE A 2 -21.52 5.14 12.49
N ASP A 3 -21.28 5.88 11.41
CA ASP A 3 -20.97 5.29 10.10
C ASP A 3 -19.68 4.47 10.18
N LEU A 4 -19.77 3.18 9.86
CA LEU A 4 -18.65 2.24 9.93
C LEU A 4 -17.47 2.67 9.04
N ARG A 5 -17.73 3.31 7.89
CA ARG A 5 -16.67 3.82 6.99
C ARG A 5 -15.97 5.04 7.58
N MET A 6 -16.73 5.92 8.23
CA MET A 6 -16.14 7.07 8.94
C MET A 6 -15.24 6.60 10.08
N LYS A 7 -15.68 5.61 10.86
CA LYS A 7 -14.85 5.00 11.91
C LYS A 7 -13.59 4.35 11.33
N ALA A 8 -13.73 3.55 10.28
CA ALA A 8 -12.61 2.86 9.64
C ALA A 8 -11.56 3.84 9.11
N LYS A 9 -11.98 4.95 8.48
CA LYS A 9 -11.07 6.01 8.03
C LYS A 9 -10.35 6.66 9.22
N SER A 10 -11.05 6.98 10.31
CA SER A 10 -10.42 7.52 11.51
C SER A 10 -9.41 6.54 12.13
N ASP A 11 -9.76 5.26 12.23
CA ASP A 11 -8.85 4.23 12.75
C ASP A 11 -7.59 4.12 11.88
N LEU A 12 -7.76 4.11 10.54
CA LEU A 12 -6.64 4.09 9.60
C LEU A 12 -5.70 5.28 9.79
N LEU A 13 -6.25 6.50 9.93
CA LEU A 13 -5.46 7.72 10.13
C LEU A 13 -4.69 7.76 11.46
N LEU A 14 -5.06 6.93 12.44
CA LEU A 14 -4.37 6.80 13.72
C LEU A 14 -3.30 5.70 13.71
N MET A 15 -3.16 4.94 12.62
CA MET A 15 -2.17 3.88 12.52
C MET A 15 -0.76 4.43 12.29
N GLN A 16 0.23 3.68 12.79
CA GLN A 16 1.65 3.87 12.55
C GLN A 16 2.21 2.55 12.01
N LEU A 17 2.33 2.48 10.69
CA LEU A 17 2.66 1.27 9.95
C LEU A 17 4.14 1.30 9.57
N ASP A 18 4.95 0.48 10.25
CA ASP A 18 6.33 0.22 9.82
C ASP A 18 6.36 -1.03 8.94
N LEU A 19 6.45 -0.84 7.63
CA LEU A 19 6.56 -1.93 6.65
C LEU A 19 7.83 -2.77 6.83
N ARG A 20 8.81 -2.27 7.59
CA ARG A 20 10.10 -2.91 7.83
C ARG A 20 10.12 -3.78 9.09
N ASP A 21 9.00 -3.87 9.82
CA ASP A 21 8.92 -4.64 11.06
C ASP A 21 9.04 -6.17 10.86
N GLY A 22 9.05 -6.63 9.61
CA GLY A 22 9.23 -8.04 9.23
C GLY A 22 7.99 -8.91 9.40
N THR A 23 6.83 -8.33 9.68
CA THR A 23 5.58 -9.06 9.96
C THR A 23 4.52 -8.94 8.86
N TRP A 24 4.89 -8.30 7.76
CA TRP A 24 4.02 -8.09 6.60
C TRP A 24 4.16 -9.25 5.63
N ASP A 25 3.02 -9.73 5.14
CA ASP A 25 3.02 -10.51 3.92
C ASP A 25 3.21 -9.56 2.73
N SER A 26 3.79 -10.07 1.64
CA SER A 26 4.05 -9.27 0.46
C SER A 26 3.88 -10.06 -0.83
N SER A 27 3.44 -9.38 -1.89
CA SER A 27 3.38 -9.90 -3.25
C SER A 27 3.84 -8.84 -4.21
N ALA A 28 4.46 -9.27 -5.31
CA ALA A 28 4.92 -8.40 -6.36
C ALA A 28 4.45 -8.94 -7.71
N THR A 29 3.66 -8.14 -8.43
CA THR A 29 2.95 -8.55 -9.64
C THR A 29 3.32 -7.67 -10.82
N PHE A 30 3.50 -8.32 -11.98
CA PHE A 30 3.86 -7.69 -13.23
C PHE A 30 2.71 -7.76 -14.24
N PHE A 31 2.27 -6.61 -14.74
CA PHE A 31 1.21 -6.52 -15.74
C PHE A 31 1.79 -6.24 -17.14
N SER A 32 2.23 -7.32 -17.80
CA SER A 32 2.58 -7.45 -19.24
C SER A 32 3.63 -6.51 -19.86
N PHE A 33 4.38 -7.05 -20.84
CA PHE A 33 5.36 -6.34 -21.67
C PHE A 33 4.86 -5.06 -22.36
N LYS A 34 3.56 -4.99 -22.69
CA LYS A 34 2.97 -3.83 -23.39
C LYS A 34 2.53 -2.71 -22.46
N ARG A 35 2.24 -3.03 -21.19
CA ARG A 35 1.68 -2.07 -20.23
C ARG A 35 2.60 -1.77 -19.05
N ARG A 36 3.77 -2.41 -18.94
CA ARG A 36 4.88 -2.09 -18.00
C ARG A 36 4.42 -1.61 -16.63
N TRP A 37 3.32 -2.16 -16.11
CA TRP A 37 2.72 -1.75 -14.86
C TRP A 37 3.12 -2.75 -13.81
N ASN A 38 3.74 -2.25 -12.76
CA ASN A 38 4.30 -3.04 -11.68
C ASN A 38 3.51 -2.72 -10.43
N HIS A 39 3.41 -3.71 -9.57
CA HIS A 39 2.63 -3.62 -8.35
C HIS A 39 3.39 -4.34 -7.25
N LEU A 40 3.82 -3.58 -6.24
CA LEU A 40 4.36 -4.10 -5.00
C LEU A 40 3.32 -3.90 -3.91
N GLN A 41 2.88 -4.99 -3.29
CA GLN A 41 1.83 -5.01 -2.29
C GLN A 41 2.37 -5.59 -0.99
N TYR A 42 2.00 -4.94 0.12
CA TYR A 42 2.17 -5.44 1.49
C TYR A 42 0.81 -5.51 2.15
N TRP A 43 0.53 -6.55 2.93
CA TRP A 43 -0.68 -6.62 3.75
C TRP A 43 -0.42 -7.26 5.10
N LYS A 44 -1.26 -6.89 6.07
CA LYS A 44 -1.19 -7.40 7.44
C LYS A 44 -2.56 -7.32 8.10
N ARG A 45 -2.85 -8.28 8.97
CA ARG A 45 -4.02 -8.23 9.84
C ARG A 45 -3.73 -7.35 11.06
N VAL A 46 -4.56 -6.34 11.30
CA VAL A 46 -4.45 -5.42 12.45
C VAL A 46 -5.79 -5.43 13.18
N GLY A 47 -5.85 -6.19 14.27
CA GLY A 47 -7.08 -6.40 15.03
C GLY A 47 -8.19 -7.03 14.17
N GLY A 48 -9.31 -6.32 14.03
CA GLY A 48 -10.47 -6.74 13.24
C GLY A 48 -10.41 -6.40 11.75
N TYR A 49 -9.32 -5.78 11.29
CA TYR A 49 -9.16 -5.30 9.92
C TYR A 49 -7.98 -5.97 9.21
N THR A 50 -7.98 -5.89 7.90
CA THR A 50 -6.79 -6.13 7.07
C THR A 50 -6.36 -4.78 6.50
N VAL A 51 -5.10 -4.41 6.68
CA VAL A 51 -4.52 -3.23 6.05
C VAL A 51 -3.65 -3.68 4.87
N ALA A 52 -3.80 -3.02 3.73
CA ALA A 52 -2.92 -3.20 2.58
C ALA A 52 -2.23 -1.87 2.24
N VAL A 53 -0.97 -1.97 1.86
CA VAL A 53 -0.18 -0.87 1.32
C VAL A 53 0.33 -1.30 -0.04
N ASP A 54 -0.05 -0.57 -1.07
CA ASP A 54 0.35 -0.85 -2.44
C ASP A 54 1.20 0.31 -2.96
N CYS A 55 2.30 0.00 -3.66
CA CYS A 55 3.00 0.95 -4.55
C CYS A 55 2.90 0.38 -5.96
N MET A 56 2.25 1.16 -6.83
CA MET A 56 1.86 0.77 -8.17
C MET A 56 2.32 1.80 -9.17
N GLY A 57 2.79 1.38 -10.33
CA GLY A 57 3.14 2.32 -11.38
C GLY A 57 3.93 1.72 -12.52
N TYR A 58 4.34 2.61 -13.42
CA TYR A 58 5.29 2.27 -14.48
C TYR A 58 6.73 2.23 -13.93
N VAL A 59 7.73 2.17 -14.82
CA VAL A 59 9.16 2.30 -14.48
C VAL A 59 9.49 3.65 -13.78
N GLY A 60 8.50 4.55 -13.67
CA GLY A 60 8.41 5.63 -12.67
C GLY A 60 7.06 6.36 -12.80
N PRO A 61 6.86 7.48 -12.08
CA PRO A 61 6.65 7.52 -10.62
C PRO A 61 5.58 6.51 -10.14
N CYS A 62 5.71 5.99 -8.91
CA CYS A 62 4.69 5.11 -8.33
C CYS A 62 3.62 5.91 -7.57
N ARG A 63 2.40 5.38 -7.59
CA ARG A 63 1.28 5.78 -6.74
C ARG A 63 1.25 4.84 -5.55
N ILE A 64 1.11 5.39 -4.36
CA ILE A 64 0.94 4.63 -3.13
C ILE A 64 -0.53 4.69 -2.71
N THR A 65 -1.09 3.54 -2.33
CA THR A 65 -2.38 3.44 -1.68
C THR A 65 -2.25 2.78 -0.32
N VAL A 66 -3.11 3.18 0.61
CA VAL A 66 -3.28 2.53 1.90
C VAL A 66 -4.77 2.23 2.07
N ASP A 67 -5.08 0.95 2.09
CA ASP A 67 -6.45 0.44 2.12
C ASP A 67 -6.72 -0.29 3.42
N LEU A 68 -7.89 -0.06 3.98
CA LEU A 68 -8.40 -0.80 5.13
C LEU A 68 -9.61 -1.61 4.69
N PHE A 69 -9.50 -2.93 4.82
CA PHE A 69 -10.56 -3.88 4.53
C PHE A 69 -11.18 -4.40 5.82
N ASP A 70 -12.42 -4.87 5.73
CA ASP A 70 -12.99 -5.70 6.79
C ASP A 70 -12.12 -6.95 7.04
N GLY A 71 -12.22 -7.53 8.23
CA GLY A 71 -11.43 -8.70 8.62
C GLY A 71 -11.75 -9.99 7.83
N GLN A 72 -12.70 -9.93 6.89
CA GLN A 72 -13.00 -11.01 5.94
C GLN A 72 -12.33 -10.77 4.57
N GLY A 73 -11.83 -9.56 4.31
CA GLY A 73 -11.08 -9.20 3.12
C GLY A 73 -11.95 -8.88 1.90
N GLU A 74 -13.27 -8.80 2.06
CA GLU A 74 -14.20 -8.62 0.92
C GLU A 74 -14.71 -7.18 0.79
N GLY A 75 -14.77 -6.42 1.89
CA GLY A 75 -15.25 -5.04 1.90
C GLY A 75 -14.15 -4.02 2.19
N MET A 76 -13.82 -3.17 1.20
CA MET A 76 -12.99 -1.98 1.44
C MET A 76 -13.76 -0.95 2.27
N LEU A 77 -13.20 -0.58 3.42
CA LEU A 77 -13.81 0.33 4.39
C LEU A 77 -13.20 1.74 4.35
N ALA A 78 -11.91 1.85 4.03
CA ALA A 78 -11.21 3.11 3.84
C ALA A 78 -10.15 2.98 2.74
N HIS A 79 -9.91 4.09 2.03
CA HIS A 79 -8.95 4.19 0.94
C HIS A 79 -8.23 5.53 1.03
N LEU A 80 -6.91 5.51 1.01
CA LEU A 80 -6.04 6.67 0.87
C LEU A 80 -5.10 6.45 -0.31
N GLU A 81 -4.78 7.53 -1.01
CA GLU A 81 -4.05 7.50 -2.28
C GLU A 81 -3.19 8.74 -2.45
N THR A 82 -1.94 8.58 -2.89
CA THR A 82 -1.11 9.68 -3.40
C THR A 82 -1.44 10.04 -4.86
N PRO A 83 -1.48 11.34 -5.23
CA PRO A 83 -1.06 12.49 -4.43
C PRO A 83 -2.14 13.08 -3.52
N GLN A 84 -3.41 12.70 -3.68
CA GLN A 84 -4.56 13.35 -3.04
C GLN A 84 -4.49 13.34 -1.51
N HIS A 85 -3.92 12.28 -0.94
CA HIS A 85 -3.77 12.03 0.48
C HIS A 85 -2.30 11.89 0.90
N GLY A 86 -1.39 12.57 0.19
CA GLY A 86 0.06 12.41 0.40
C GLY A 86 0.49 12.59 1.85
N PHE A 87 -0.03 13.62 2.53
CA PHE A 87 0.28 13.89 3.93
C PHE A 87 -0.21 12.78 4.86
N GLU A 88 -1.44 12.27 4.68
CA GLU A 88 -1.99 11.19 5.48
C GLU A 88 -1.22 9.88 5.25
N VAL A 89 -0.89 9.55 4.00
CA VAL A 89 -0.08 8.39 3.64
C VAL A 89 1.30 8.49 4.30
N ASP A 90 1.96 9.65 4.23
CA ASP A 90 3.29 9.85 4.82
C ASP A 90 3.27 9.68 6.36
N ASN A 91 2.23 10.18 7.02
CA ASN A 91 2.04 10.02 8.46
C ASN A 91 1.81 8.57 8.86
N ILE A 92 0.94 7.85 8.14
CA ILE A 92 0.62 6.45 8.41
C ILE A 92 1.85 5.58 8.21
N LEU A 93 2.65 5.81 7.18
CA LEU A 93 3.81 4.98 6.87
C LEU A 93 5.04 5.28 7.73
N CYS A 94 4.97 6.23 8.69
CA CYS A 94 6.08 6.57 9.59
C CYS A 94 7.42 6.82 8.88
N GLY A 95 7.40 7.54 7.76
CA GLY A 95 8.60 7.77 6.93
C GLY A 95 9.01 6.59 6.04
N GLY A 96 8.21 5.53 5.98
CA GLY A 96 8.42 4.34 5.16
C GLY A 96 8.17 4.55 3.66
N ARG A 97 7.63 5.69 3.24
CA ARG A 97 7.33 6.00 1.83
C ARG A 97 8.56 5.92 0.94
N GLU A 98 9.63 6.64 1.29
CA GLU A 98 10.85 6.68 0.46
C GLU A 98 11.48 5.28 0.34
N TRP A 99 11.42 4.50 1.43
CA TRP A 99 11.84 3.11 1.42
C TRP A 99 10.98 2.26 0.49
N LEU A 100 9.65 2.40 0.54
CA LEU A 100 8.71 1.68 -0.32
C LEU A 100 8.94 2.01 -1.80
N GLU A 101 9.14 3.29 -2.13
CA GLU A 101 9.45 3.73 -3.51
C GLU A 101 10.79 3.15 -4.00
N LYS A 102 11.78 3.03 -3.11
CA LYS A 102 13.07 2.37 -3.41
C LYS A 102 12.91 0.87 -3.64
N GLU A 103 12.16 0.17 -2.78
CA GLU A 103 11.89 -1.26 -2.94
C GLU A 103 11.13 -1.55 -4.23
N PHE A 104 10.11 -0.72 -4.53
CA PHE A 104 9.41 -0.79 -5.81
C PHE A 104 10.35 -0.59 -6.99
N SER A 105 11.22 0.41 -6.93
CA SER A 105 12.19 0.68 -8.00
C SER A 105 13.14 -0.50 -8.22
N LYS A 106 13.65 -1.13 -7.16
CA LYS A 106 14.48 -2.34 -7.27
C LYS A 106 13.72 -3.47 -7.97
N HIS A 107 12.50 -3.74 -7.52
CA HIS A 107 11.63 -4.76 -8.09
C HIS A 107 11.38 -4.55 -9.60
N VAL A 108 11.09 -3.31 -9.99
CA VAL A 108 10.94 -2.92 -11.39
C VAL A 108 12.23 -3.16 -12.18
N TRP A 109 13.39 -2.76 -11.64
CA TRP A 109 14.68 -2.90 -12.32
C TRP A 109 15.12 -4.35 -12.49
N GLU A 110 14.94 -5.19 -11.48
CA GLU A 110 15.21 -6.63 -11.56
C GLU A 110 14.44 -7.28 -12.70
N PHE A 111 13.17 -6.90 -12.86
CA PHE A 111 12.36 -7.37 -13.98
C PHE A 111 12.87 -6.87 -15.33
N VAL A 112 13.11 -5.56 -15.46
CA VAL A 112 13.63 -4.97 -16.71
C VAL A 112 14.93 -5.63 -17.15
N ASN A 113 15.81 -5.99 -16.21
CA ASN A 113 17.07 -6.66 -16.52
C ASN A 113 16.92 -8.15 -16.83
N ALA A 114 15.85 -8.80 -16.35
CA ALA A 114 15.58 -10.21 -16.60
C ALA A 114 14.87 -10.48 -17.95
N THR A 115 14.37 -9.43 -18.61
CA THR A 115 13.63 -9.49 -19.88
C THR A 115 14.32 -8.81 -21.04
#